data_AF-A0A7S2FLJ8-F1
#
_entry.id   AF-A0A7S2FLJ8-F1
#
_cell.length_a   1.000
_cell.length_b   1.000
_cell.length_c   1.000
_cell.angle_alpha   90.00
_cell.angle_beta   90.00
_cell.angle_gamma   90.00
#
_symmetry.space_group_name_H-M   'P 1'
#
loop_
_entity.id
_entity.type
_entity.pdbx_description
1 polymer ?
#
loop_
_entity_poly.entity_id
_entity_poly.type
_entity_poly.pdbx_seq_one_letter_code
_entity_poly.pdbx_strand_id
1 'polypeptide(L)'
;AAWWRGMPKLVNAQELPTPKPTAIRFDDPRPSRPDAEVGIIGFCHLGKDEGIDKISGANFLSNWFDISPNRIELTAPAEPEVMHTFGNAETAFHALKFWRVADTFVNSPAKDSWNKY
;
A
#
# COMPACT_ATOMS: atom_id res chain seq x y z
N ALA A 1 -21.29 26.15 5.21
CA ALA A 1 -21.51 25.60 6.57
C ALA A 1 -20.31 24.75 6.95
N ALA A 2 -19.65 25.08 8.06
CA ALA A 2 -18.33 24.60 8.45
C ALA A 2 -18.44 23.40 9.41
N TRP A 3 -17.80 22.28 9.06
CA TRP A 3 -17.79 21.02 9.84
C TRP A 3 -16.45 20.74 10.55
N TRP A 4 -15.64 21.77 10.82
CA TRP A 4 -14.29 21.60 11.36
C TRP A 4 -14.13 21.93 12.85
N ARG A 5 -15.22 22.25 13.57
CA ARG A 5 -15.16 22.57 15.01
C ARG A 5 -15.45 21.33 15.85
N GLY A 6 -14.43 20.56 16.21
CA GLY A 6 -14.60 19.56 17.28
C GLY A 6 -13.69 18.33 17.28
N MET A 7 -12.74 18.19 16.35
CA MET A 7 -11.79 17.08 16.48
C MET A 7 -10.86 17.32 17.69
N PRO A 8 -10.72 16.35 18.60
CA PRO A 8 -9.73 16.42 19.67
C PRO A 8 -8.36 16.62 19.02
N LYS A 9 -7.59 17.60 19.52
CA LYS A 9 -6.25 17.92 19.03
C LYS A 9 -5.41 16.65 19.07
N LEU A 10 -5.18 16.03 17.91
CA LEU A 10 -4.28 14.89 17.79
C LEU A 10 -2.87 15.39 18.12
N VAL A 11 -2.44 14.93 19.30
CA VAL A 11 -1.10 14.73 19.81
C VAL A 11 -0.01 14.91 18.75
N ASN A 12 0.87 15.89 19.00
CA ASN A 12 2.18 16.11 18.38
C ASN A 12 2.19 15.94 16.85
N ALA A 13 1.91 17.03 16.13
CA ALA A 13 2.23 17.13 14.71
C ALA A 13 3.76 17.05 14.55
N GLN A 14 4.29 15.83 14.49
CA GLN A 14 5.59 15.59 13.88
C GLN A 14 5.48 16.24 12.50
N GLU A 15 6.24 17.31 12.28
CA GLU A 15 6.16 18.09 11.05
C GLU A 15 6.20 17.12 9.88
N LEU A 16 5.16 17.15 9.04
CA LEU A 16 5.15 16.34 7.83
C LEU A 16 6.44 16.66 7.07
N PRO A 17 7.21 15.64 6.67
CA PRO A 17 8.49 15.88 6.02
C PRO A 17 8.27 16.78 4.81
N THR A 18 9.05 17.85 4.68
CA THR A 18 8.97 18.72 3.51
C THR A 18 9.32 17.90 2.27
N PRO A 19 8.41 17.76 1.29
CA PRO A 19 8.68 16.95 0.11
C PRO A 19 9.89 17.52 -0.63
N LYS A 20 10.85 16.66 -0.97
CA LYS A 20 12.03 17.00 -1.77
C LYS A 20 11.87 16.41 -3.18
N PRO A 21 11.13 17.05 -4.09
CA PRO A 21 10.80 16.50 -5.40
C PRO A 21 12.02 16.29 -6.31
N THR A 22 13.17 16.86 -5.94
CA THR A 22 14.45 16.72 -6.66
C THR A 22 15.43 15.78 -5.96
N ALA A 23 15.04 15.13 -4.86
CA ALA A 23 15.94 14.25 -4.11
C ALA A 23 16.36 13.01 -4.89
N ILE A 24 15.53 12.55 -5.84
CA ILE A 24 15.80 11.38 -6.67
C ILE A 24 15.47 11.72 -8.12
N ARG A 25 16.45 11.54 -9.00
CA ARG A 25 16.33 11.63 -10.46
C ARG A 25 17.02 10.41 -11.07
N PHE A 26 16.58 10.00 -12.24
CA PHE A 26 17.26 8.96 -13.03
C PHE A 26 17.10 9.25 -14.53
N ASP A 27 17.98 8.65 -15.32
CA ASP A 27 17.95 8.75 -16.78
C ASP A 27 16.60 8.25 -17.32
N ASP A 28 16.02 9.01 -18.25
CA ASP A 28 14.75 8.67 -18.86
C ASP A 28 14.90 7.34 -19.63
N PRO A 29 14.18 6.27 -19.25
CA PRO A 29 14.37 4.96 -19.84
C PRO A 29 13.79 4.88 -21.27
N ARG A 30 13.13 5.93 -21.76
CA ARG A 30 12.56 5.97 -23.10
C ARG A 30 13.66 6.21 -24.14
N PRO A 31 13.80 5.35 -25.16
CA PRO A 31 14.85 5.48 -26.18
C PRO A 31 14.86 6.81 -26.93
N SER A 32 13.71 7.50 -26.99
CA SER A 32 13.57 8.80 -27.65
C SER A 32 14.15 9.97 -26.85
N ARG A 33 14.63 9.75 -25.62
CA ARG A 33 15.08 10.81 -24.70
C ARG A 33 16.35 10.42 -23.91
N PRO A 34 17.46 10.04 -24.59
CA PRO A 34 18.64 9.49 -23.93
C PRO A 34 19.35 10.43 -22.95
N ASP A 35 19.20 11.75 -23.11
CA ASP A 35 19.82 12.77 -22.25
C ASP A 35 18.83 13.45 -21.28
N ALA A 36 17.61 12.92 -21.17
CA ALA A 36 16.62 13.49 -20.26
C ALA A 36 16.69 12.80 -18.89
N GLU A 37 16.50 13.58 -17.82
CA GLU A 37 16.29 13.04 -16.48
C GLU A 37 14.82 13.16 -16.08
N VAL A 38 14.32 12.15 -15.40
CA VAL A 38 12.96 12.14 -14.82
C VAL A 38 13.02 12.02 -13.29
N GLY A 39 12.10 12.69 -12.61
CA GLY A 39 11.92 12.56 -11.16
C GLY A 39 11.01 11.38 -10.82
N ILE A 40 11.09 10.90 -9.58
CA ILE A 40 10.19 9.86 -9.07
C ILE A 40 9.08 10.51 -8.24
N ILE A 41 7.84 10.12 -8.50
CA ILE A 41 6.71 10.43 -7.61
C ILE A 41 6.26 9.11 -6.99
N GLY A 42 6.48 8.97 -5.68
CA GLY A 42 5.97 7.84 -4.91
C GLY A 42 4.59 8.16 -4.36
N PHE A 43 3.64 7.25 -4.52
CA PHE A 43 2.31 7.36 -3.93
C PHE A 43 2.13 6.28 -2.86
N CYS A 44 1.42 6.63 -1.79
CA CYS A 44 1.02 5.67 -0.75
C CYS A 44 -0.49 5.50 -0.85
N HIS A 45 -0.93 4.39 -1.46
CA HIS A 45 -2.34 4.08 -1.63
C HIS A 45 -2.82 3.21 -0.46
N LEU A 46 -3.44 3.84 0.54
CA LEU A 46 -3.96 3.20 1.76
C LEU A 46 -5.36 2.58 1.55
N GLY A 47 -5.53 1.83 0.46
CA GLY A 47 -6.79 1.16 0.13
C GLY A 47 -7.96 2.10 -0.23
N LYS A 48 -7.67 3.35 -0.57
CA LYS A 48 -8.65 4.34 -1.03
C LYS A 48 -8.06 5.13 -2.18
N ASP A 49 -8.76 5.13 -3.31
CA ASP A 49 -8.33 5.91 -4.47
C ASP A 49 -8.36 7.41 -4.17
N GLU A 50 -7.23 8.06 -4.37
CA GLU A 50 -7.13 9.51 -4.46
C GLU A 50 -7.25 9.97 -5.93
N GLY A 51 -7.41 11.28 -6.14
CA GLY A 51 -7.49 11.85 -7.50
C GLY A 51 -6.28 11.49 -8.36
N ILE A 52 -5.10 11.38 -7.74
CA ILE A 52 -3.86 11.04 -8.43
C ILE A 52 -3.75 9.56 -8.82
N ASP A 53 -4.38 8.66 -8.06
CA ASP A 53 -4.44 7.23 -8.39
C ASP A 53 -5.20 7.02 -9.71
N LYS A 54 -6.28 7.78 -9.90
CA LYS A 54 -7.08 7.76 -11.14
C LYS A 54 -6.33 8.31 -12.35
N ILE A 55 -5.47 9.31 -12.15
CA ILE A 55 -4.71 9.95 -13.22
C ILE A 55 -3.49 9.09 -13.60
N SER A 56 -2.77 8.57 -12.60
CA SER A 56 -1.55 7.79 -12.83
C SER A 56 -1.85 6.36 -13.30
N GLY A 57 -3.01 5.80 -12.92
CA GLY A 57 -3.32 4.39 -13.17
C GLY A 57 -2.32 3.43 -12.52
N ALA A 58 -1.52 3.91 -11.57
CA ALA A 58 -0.42 3.17 -10.96
C ALA A 58 -0.79 2.49 -9.64
N ASN A 59 -2.09 2.47 -9.29
CA ASN A 59 -2.57 1.84 -8.06
C ASN A 59 -2.24 0.34 -7.97
N PHE A 60 -2.07 -0.34 -9.10
CA PHE A 60 -1.63 -1.74 -9.17
C PHE A 60 -0.24 -2.02 -8.59
N LEU A 61 0.56 -0.97 -8.37
CA LEU A 61 1.87 -1.06 -7.71
C LEU A 61 1.78 -0.97 -6.19
N SER A 62 0.59 -0.73 -5.62
CA SER A 62 0.39 -0.69 -4.18
C SER A 62 0.28 -2.08 -3.56
N ASN A 63 0.79 -2.25 -2.34
CA ASN A 63 0.56 -3.45 -1.54
C ASN A 63 -0.92 -3.72 -1.27
N TRP A 64 -1.75 -2.67 -1.32
CA TRP A 64 -3.18 -2.70 -1.03
C TRP A 64 -4.03 -3.01 -2.25
N PHE A 65 -3.41 -3.16 -3.42
CA PHE A 65 -4.12 -3.46 -4.65
C PHE A 65 -4.75 -4.85 -4.59
N ASP A 66 -6.07 -4.91 -4.78
CA ASP A 66 -6.81 -6.17 -4.82
C ASP A 66 -6.60 -6.85 -6.18
N ILE A 67 -5.93 -8.00 -6.18
CA ILE A 67 -5.64 -8.78 -7.39
C ILE A 67 -6.77 -9.75 -7.77
N SER A 68 -7.94 -9.67 -7.13
CA SER A 68 -9.10 -10.52 -7.43
C SER A 68 -9.45 -10.58 -8.92
N PRO A 69 -9.83 -11.76 -9.47
CA PRO A 69 -10.02 -13.04 -8.77
C PRO A 69 -8.71 -13.80 -8.47
N ASN A 70 -7.55 -13.30 -8.90
CA ASN A 70 -6.27 -13.91 -8.57
C ASN A 70 -5.96 -13.78 -7.08
N ARG A 71 -5.02 -14.60 -6.58
CA ARG A 71 -4.64 -14.65 -5.17
C ARG A 71 -3.13 -14.82 -5.02
N ILE A 72 -2.59 -14.31 -3.92
CA ILE A 72 -1.22 -14.55 -3.47
C ILE A 72 -1.27 -15.80 -2.59
N GLU A 73 -0.55 -16.84 -2.98
CA GLU A 73 -0.42 -18.08 -2.22
C GLU A 73 0.83 -18.02 -1.34
N LEU A 74 0.69 -18.34 -0.05
CA LEU A 74 1.80 -18.33 0.90
C LEU A 74 1.75 -19.56 1.81
N THR A 75 2.93 -20.09 2.10
CA THR A 75 3.18 -21.06 3.17
C THR A 75 4.19 -20.45 4.13
N ALA A 76 4.04 -20.71 5.44
CA ALA A 76 5.02 -20.27 6.42
C ALA A 76 6.12 -21.34 6.59
N PRO A 77 7.39 -20.96 6.76
CA PRO A 77 8.47 -21.92 7.00
C PRO A 77 8.25 -22.80 8.25
N ALA A 78 7.52 -22.28 9.25
CA ALA A 78 7.19 -23.02 10.46
C ALA A 78 6.08 -24.06 10.27
N GLU A 79 5.22 -23.89 9.25
CA GLU A 79 4.07 -24.75 8.95
C GLU A 79 3.96 -24.91 7.41
N PRO A 80 4.93 -25.58 6.76
CA PRO A 80 5.03 -25.61 5.29
C PRO A 80 3.87 -26.37 4.61
N GLU A 81 3.19 -27.23 5.35
CA GLU A 81 2.02 -28.00 4.89
C GLU A 81 0.73 -27.17 4.88
N VAL A 82 0.74 -25.98 5.48
CA VAL A 82 -0.43 -25.10 5.58
C VAL A 82 -0.26 -23.95 4.59
N MET A 83 -1.14 -23.89 3.60
CA MET A 83 -1.18 -22.83 2.59
C MET A 83 -2.39 -21.92 2.81
N HIS A 84 -2.14 -20.61 2.81
CA HIS A 84 -3.18 -19.59 2.81
C HIS A 84 -3.12 -18.76 1.54
N THR A 85 -4.26 -18.18 1.16
CA THR A 85 -4.38 -17.33 -0.04
C THR A 85 -4.91 -15.95 0.32
N PHE A 86 -4.38 -14.91 -0.33
CA PHE A 86 -4.71 -13.52 0.01
C PHE A 86 -5.00 -12.69 -1.24
N GLY A 87 -5.90 -11.71 -1.11
CA GLY A 87 -6.29 -10.82 -2.22
C GLY A 87 -5.31 -9.67 -2.48
N ASN A 88 -4.37 -9.38 -1.58
CA ASN A 88 -3.36 -8.33 -1.74
C ASN A 88 -2.13 -8.60 -0.86
N ALA A 89 -1.03 -7.89 -1.13
CA ALA A 89 0.25 -8.11 -0.48
C ALA A 89 0.28 -7.64 0.98
N GLU A 90 -0.46 -6.58 1.32
CA GLU A 90 -0.53 -6.07 2.70
C GLU A 90 -1.19 -7.08 3.64
N THR A 91 -2.35 -7.62 3.26
CA THR A 91 -3.08 -8.64 4.02
C THR A 91 -2.21 -9.88 4.22
N ALA A 92 -1.52 -10.32 3.17
CA ALA A 92 -0.55 -11.41 3.24
C ALA A 92 0.58 -11.12 4.25
N PHE A 93 1.16 -9.92 4.21
CA PHE A 93 2.21 -9.51 5.13
C PHE A 93 1.74 -9.48 6.59
N HIS A 94 0.53 -8.99 6.85
CA HIS A 94 -0.06 -9.01 8.19
C HIS A 94 -0.36 -10.43 8.68
N ALA A 95 -0.85 -11.32 7.81
CA ALA A 95 -1.14 -12.70 8.17
C ALA A 95 0.12 -13.47 8.60
N LEU A 96 1.28 -13.17 8.03
CA LEU A 96 2.56 -13.77 8.44
C LEU A 96 2.91 -13.51 9.92
N LYS A 97 2.44 -12.40 10.51
CA LYS A 97 2.64 -12.11 11.94
C LYS A 97 1.79 -12.99 12.85
N PHE A 98 0.66 -13.48 12.33
CA PHE A 98 -0.37 -14.21 13.09
C PHE A 98 -0.76 -15.50 12.38
N TRP A 99 0.23 -16.30 11.98
CA TRP A 99 0.02 -17.44 11.08
C TRP A 99 -1.07 -18.42 11.52
N ARG A 100 -1.13 -18.73 12.83
CA ARG A 100 -2.16 -19.61 13.42
C ARG A 100 -3.60 -19.16 13.20
N VAL A 101 -3.82 -17.89 12.86
CA VAL A 101 -5.13 -17.31 12.57
C VAL A 101 -5.14 -16.60 11.22
N ALA A 102 -4.24 -16.96 10.30
CA ALA A 102 -4.10 -16.36 8.97
C ALA A 102 -5.37 -16.46 8.13
N ASP A 103 -6.20 -17.50 8.31
CA ASP A 103 -7.49 -17.64 7.65
C ASP A 103 -8.44 -16.44 7.92
N THR A 104 -8.29 -15.78 9.05
CA THR A 104 -9.10 -14.59 9.39
C THR A 104 -8.78 -13.37 8.53
N PHE A 105 -7.69 -13.42 7.77
CA PHE A 105 -7.20 -12.37 6.87
C PHE A 105 -7.55 -12.64 5.41
N VAL A 106 -7.85 -13.88 5.00
CA VAL A 106 -8.10 -14.30 3.61
C VAL A 106 -9.12 -13.41 2.88
N ASN A 107 -10.21 -13.06 3.57
CA ASN A 107 -11.29 -12.20 3.03
C ASN A 107 -11.31 -10.80 3.65
N SER A 108 -10.28 -10.40 4.40
CA SER A 108 -10.27 -9.06 4.99
C SER A 108 -9.93 -8.04 3.90
N PRO A 109 -10.81 -7.05 3.64
CA PRO A 109 -10.41 -5.85 2.91
C PRO A 109 -9.20 -5.28 3.62
N ALA A 110 -8.22 -4.80 2.87
CA ALA A 110 -6.97 -4.35 3.45
C ALA A 110 -7.22 -3.32 4.59
N LYS A 111 -8.26 -2.48 4.48
CA LYS A 111 -8.66 -1.50 5.52
C LYS A 111 -9.01 -2.11 6.89
N ASP A 112 -9.48 -3.36 6.92
CA ASP A 112 -9.95 -4.04 8.12
C ASP A 112 -8.83 -4.87 8.78
N SER A 113 -7.72 -5.08 8.09
CA SER A 113 -6.54 -5.80 8.63
C SER A 113 -5.79 -4.98 9.69
N TRP A 114 -5.84 -3.64 9.60
CA TRP A 114 -5.14 -2.74 10.50
C TRP A 114 -5.81 -2.55 11.86
N ASN A 115 -7.14 -2.69 11.94
CA ASN A 115 -7.91 -2.46 13.17
C ASN A 115 -8.16 -3.72 14.00
N LYS A 116 -7.70 -4.88 13.55
CA LYS A 116 -7.96 -6.15 14.24
C LYS A 116 -6.98 -6.43 15.39
N TYR A 117 -5.83 -5.77 15.44
CA TYR A 117 -4.79 -5.98 16.47
C TYR A 117 -4.00 -4.70 16.75
#